data_AF-A0AAN3QA17-F1
#
_entry.id   AF-A0AAN3QA17-F1
#
_cell.length_a   1.000
_cell.length_b   1.000
_cell.length_c   1.000
_cell.angle_alpha   90.00
_cell.angle_beta   90.00
_cell.angle_gamma   90.00
#
_symmetry.space_group_name_H-M   'P 1'
#
loop_
_entity.id
_entity.type
_entity.pdbx_description
1 polymer ?
#
loop_
_entity_poly.entity_id
_entity_poly.type
_entity_poly.pdbx_seq_one_letter_code
_entity_poly.pdbx_strand_id
1 'polypeptide(L)'
;MNDKIQNLLMELVKECRKGKVTIVLSTVDSEMMEASSVLLAGSLPEQAIAFSELFEKFKEEALAHDCDCPQCKQIKESFIGAESSSTKQNNEEKLDILLKDFLRGEL
;
A
#
# COMPACT_ATOMS: atom_id res chain seq x y z
N MET A 1 -8.34 -11.72 -21.26
CA MET A 1 -8.96 -12.74 -20.37
C MET A 1 -10.12 -13.37 -21.13
N ASN A 2 -10.36 -14.68 -21.01
CA ASN A 2 -11.53 -15.30 -21.66
C ASN A 2 -12.73 -15.39 -20.72
N ASP A 3 -13.92 -15.62 -21.27
CA ASP A 3 -15.18 -15.68 -20.52
C ASP A 3 -15.16 -16.70 -19.38
N LYS A 4 -14.45 -17.83 -19.57
CA LYS A 4 -14.34 -18.87 -18.54
C LYS A 4 -13.65 -18.34 -17.28
N ILE A 5 -12.52 -17.64 -17.43
CA ILE A 5 -11.78 -17.05 -16.32
C ILE A 5 -12.61 -15.94 -15.66
N GLN A 6 -13.26 -15.10 -16.46
CA GLN A 6 -14.09 -14.01 -15.94
C GLN A 6 -15.25 -14.54 -15.10
N ASN A 7 -15.92 -15.60 -15.55
CA ASN A 7 -17.00 -16.25 -14.80
C ASN A 7 -16.49 -16.86 -13.48
N LEU A 8 -15.31 -17.51 -13.50
CA LEU A 8 -14.70 -18.07 -12.29
C LEU A 8 -14.43 -16.99 -11.23
N LEU A 9 -13.91 -15.83 -11.65
CA LEU A 9 -13.66 -14.71 -10.73
C LEU A 9 -14.96 -14.15 -10.15
N MET A 10 -16.03 -14.08 -10.95
CA MET A 10 -17.34 -13.64 -10.47
C MET A 10 -17.97 -14.63 -9.50
N GLU A 11 -17.78 -15.94 -9.70
CA GLU A 11 -18.21 -16.98 -8.75
C GLU A 11 -17.44 -16.88 -7.44
N LEU A 12 -16.12 -16.67 -7.49
CA LEU A 12 -15.30 -16.43 -6.31
C LEU A 12 -15.81 -15.23 -5.49
N VAL A 13 -16.10 -14.10 -6.13
CA VAL A 13 -16.66 -12.92 -5.46
C VAL A 13 -17.99 -13.25 -4.76
N LYS A 14 -18.85 -14.06 -5.39
CA LYS A 14 -20.13 -14.49 -4.79
C LYS A 14 -19.90 -15.36 -3.56
N GLU A 15 -18.99 -16.33 -3.62
CA GLU A 15 -18.67 -17.19 -2.48
C GLU A 15 -18.00 -16.43 -1.33
N CYS A 16 -17.10 -15.49 -1.63
CA CYS A 16 -16.52 -14.59 -0.63
C CYS A 16 -17.59 -13.78 0.10
N ARG A 17 -18.60 -13.25 -0.61
CA ARG A 17 -19.74 -12.53 0.01
C ARG A 17 -20.54 -13.42 0.95
N LYS A 18 -20.82 -14.68 0.56
CA LYS A 18 -21.53 -15.64 1.41
C LYS A 18 -20.73 -15.98 2.68
N GLY A 19 -19.42 -16.18 2.52
CA GLY A 19 -18.51 -16.50 3.61
C GLY A 19 -18.11 -15.31 4.48
N LYS A 20 -18.57 -14.08 4.18
CA LYS A 20 -18.12 -12.83 4.82
C LYS A 20 -16.58 -12.67 4.76
N VAL A 21 -16.00 -13.07 3.64
CA VAL A 21 -14.57 -12.90 3.35
C VAL A 21 -14.41 -11.67 2.46
N THR A 22 -13.52 -10.77 2.86
CA THR A 22 -13.16 -9.61 2.06
C THR A 22 -12.09 -9.97 1.04
N ILE A 23 -12.26 -9.51 -0.20
CA ILE A 23 -11.29 -9.69 -1.28
C ILE A 23 -11.16 -8.40 -2.07
N VAL A 24 -9.90 -8.05 -2.36
CA VAL A 24 -9.52 -6.99 -3.29
C VAL A 24 -8.64 -7.65 -4.34
N LEU A 25 -9.14 -7.76 -5.57
CA LEU A 25 -8.41 -8.36 -6.68
C LEU A 25 -8.37 -7.36 -7.84
N SER A 26 -7.17 -7.10 -8.36
CA SER A 26 -6.97 -6.22 -9.51
C SER A 26 -6.16 -6.95 -10.58
N THR A 27 -6.42 -6.61 -11.83
CA THR A 27 -5.61 -7.03 -12.98
C THR A 27 -4.99 -5.80 -13.61
N VAL A 28 -3.71 -5.89 -13.96
CA VAL A 28 -2.98 -4.79 -14.60
C VAL A 28 -2.81 -5.12 -16.08
N ASP A 29 -3.14 -4.17 -16.93
CA ASP A 29 -2.72 -4.21 -18.32
C ASP A 29 -1.22 -3.93 -18.38
N SER A 30 -0.42 -4.90 -18.83
CA SER A 30 1.04 -4.76 -18.87
C SER A 30 1.53 -3.75 -19.90
N GLU A 31 0.73 -3.43 -20.92
CA GLU A 31 1.09 -2.45 -21.95
C GLU A 31 0.79 -1.03 -21.46
N MET A 32 -0.36 -0.83 -20.81
CA MET A 32 -0.77 0.49 -20.32
C MET A 32 -0.33 0.78 -18.88
N MET A 33 0.12 -0.23 -18.12
CA MET A 33 0.45 -0.15 -16.69
C MET A 33 -0.72 0.37 -15.84
N GLU A 34 -1.96 0.13 -16.27
CA GLU A 34 -3.18 0.57 -15.60
C GLU A 34 -4.01 -0.61 -15.10
N ALA A 35 -4.79 -0.39 -14.04
CA ALA A 35 -5.73 -1.38 -13.55
C ALA A 35 -6.85 -1.57 -14.59
N SER A 36 -6.86 -2.73 -15.24
CA SER A 36 -7.82 -3.08 -16.30
C SER A 36 -9.15 -3.63 -15.75
N SER A 37 -9.12 -4.25 -14.57
CA SER A 37 -10.33 -4.63 -13.85
C SER A 37 -10.06 -4.78 -12.36
N VAL A 38 -11.03 -4.36 -11.53
CA VAL A 38 -11.00 -4.49 -10.08
C VAL A 38 -12.24 -5.26 -9.63
N LEU A 39 -12.04 -6.33 -8.87
CA LEU A 39 -13.08 -7.17 -8.29
C LEU A 39 -13.06 -7.06 -6.77
N LEU A 40 -14.20 -6.68 -6.21
CA LEU A 40 -14.35 -6.36 -4.80
C LEU A 40 -15.49 -7.19 -4.16
N ALA A 41 -15.19 -7.72 -2.97
CA ALA A 41 -16.19 -8.29 -2.07
C ALA A 41 -15.86 -7.92 -0.61
N GLY A 42 -16.88 -7.85 0.23
CA GLY A 42 -16.76 -7.31 1.60
C GLY A 42 -17.15 -5.83 1.70
N SER A 43 -16.94 -5.25 2.88
CA SER A 43 -17.24 -3.84 3.12
C SER A 43 -16.08 -2.92 2.74
N LEU A 44 -16.37 -1.66 2.46
CA LEU A 44 -15.37 -0.65 2.10
C LEU A 44 -14.27 -0.49 3.19
N PRO A 45 -14.58 -0.48 4.50
CA PRO A 45 -13.56 -0.45 5.54
C PRO A 45 -12.62 -1.67 5.51
N GLU A 46 -13.17 -2.88 5.37
CA GLU A 46 -12.35 -4.10 5.30
C GLU A 46 -11.48 -4.13 4.05
N GLN A 47 -12.00 -3.64 2.91
CA GLN A 47 -11.24 -3.52 1.67
C GLN A 47 -10.09 -2.53 1.82
N ALA A 48 -10.32 -1.40 2.49
CA ALA A 48 -9.27 -0.41 2.77
C ALA A 48 -8.16 -1.00 3.65
N ILE A 49 -8.52 -1.79 4.68
CA ILE A 49 -7.56 -2.50 5.52
C ILE A 49 -6.74 -3.49 4.67
N ALA A 50 -7.41 -4.36 3.91
CA ALA A 50 -6.73 -5.36 3.07
C ALA A 50 -5.79 -4.71 2.06
N PHE A 51 -6.22 -3.62 1.42
CA PHE A 51 -5.40 -2.87 0.49
C PHE A 51 -4.19 -2.21 1.18
N SER A 52 -4.39 -1.61 2.36
CA SER A 52 -3.31 -0.99 3.13
C SER A 52 -2.25 -2.02 3.53
N GLU A 53 -2.66 -3.20 4.00
CA GLU A 53 -1.72 -4.27 4.36
C GLU A 53 -0.94 -4.80 3.15
N LEU A 54 -1.59 -4.96 1.99
CA LEU A 54 -0.94 -5.36 0.75
C LEU A 54 0.06 -4.30 0.27
N PHE A 55 -0.31 -3.03 0.36
CA PHE A 55 0.54 -1.92 -0.04
C PHE A 55 1.80 -1.81 0.83
N GLU A 56 1.66 -1.92 2.16
CA GLU A 56 2.82 -1.90 3.06
C GLU A 56 3.77 -3.09 2.81
N LYS A 57 3.23 -4.31 2.62
CA LYS A 57 4.07 -5.47 2.26
C LYS A 57 4.82 -5.26 0.94
N PHE A 58 4.13 -4.74 -0.07
CA PHE A 58 4.77 -4.43 -1.36
C PHE A 58 5.86 -3.37 -1.20
N LYS A 59 5.63 -2.33 -0.40
CA LYS A 59 6.62 -1.30 -0.09
C LYS A 59 7.86 -1.90 0.58
N GLU A 60 7.69 -2.74 1.59
CA GLU A 60 8.79 -3.43 2.28
C GLU A 60 9.61 -4.29 1.30
N GLU A 61 8.95 -5.11 0.47
CA GLU A 61 9.60 -5.95 -0.53
C GLU A 61 10.34 -5.12 -1.59
N ALA A 62 9.71 -4.04 -2.08
CA ALA A 62 10.31 -3.16 -3.09
C ALA A 62 11.58 -2.45 -2.57
N LEU A 63 11.58 -2.02 -1.31
CA LEU A 63 12.73 -1.38 -0.68
C LEU A 63 13.86 -2.38 -0.35
N ALA A 64 13.51 -3.61 0.04
CA ALA A 64 14.47 -4.67 0.31
C ALA A 64 15.06 -5.31 -0.96
N HIS A 65 14.44 -5.10 -2.12
CA HIS A 65 14.86 -5.74 -3.37
C HIS A 65 16.22 -5.21 -3.85
N ASP A 66 17.25 -6.06 -3.86
CA ASP A 66 18.61 -5.69 -4.25
C ASP A 66 18.79 -5.68 -5.79
N CYS A 67 18.15 -4.71 -6.44
CA CYS A 67 18.30 -4.43 -7.86
C CYS A 67 18.39 -2.91 -8.10
N ASP A 68 19.33 -2.51 -8.97
CA ASP A 68 19.64 -1.12 -9.30
C ASP A 68 19.33 -0.75 -10.76
N CYS A 69 18.53 -1.58 -11.46
CA CYS A 69 18.07 -1.22 -12.80
C CYS A 69 17.21 0.06 -12.75
N PRO A 70 17.11 0.84 -13.84
CA PRO A 70 16.40 2.12 -13.86
C PRO A 70 14.96 2.04 -13.32
N GLN A 71 14.24 0.96 -13.64
CA GLN A 71 12.87 0.73 -13.19
C GLN A 71 12.79 0.46 -11.68
N CYS A 72 13.67 -0.40 -11.14
CA CYS A 72 13.70 -0.69 -9.70
C CYS A 72 14.11 0.54 -8.89
N LYS A 73 15.03 1.38 -9.40
CA LYS A 73 15.36 2.66 -8.77
C LYS A 73 14.16 3.61 -8.72
N GLN A 74 13.44 3.75 -9.83
CA GLN A 74 12.24 4.59 -9.87
C GLN A 74 11.18 4.13 -8.87
N ILE A 75 10.94 2.82 -8.74
CA ILE A 75 10.01 2.26 -7.76
C ILE A 75 10.46 2.55 -6.34
N LYS A 76 11.75 2.30 -6.01
CA LYS A 76 12.31 2.61 -4.69
C LYS A 76 12.20 4.10 -4.36
N GLU A 77 12.57 4.97 -5.28
CA GLU A 77 12.50 6.43 -5.11
C GLU A 77 11.04 6.90 -4.85
N SER A 78 10.06 6.27 -5.52
CA SER A 78 8.63 6.53 -5.31
C SER A 78 8.18 6.22 -3.88
N PHE A 79 8.82 5.25 -3.22
CA PHE A 79 8.55 4.86 -1.83
C PHE A 79 9.42 5.57 -0.79
N ILE A 80 10.60 6.04 -1.18
CA ILE A 80 11.53 6.80 -0.30
C ILE A 80 11.04 8.25 -0.13
N GLY A 81 10.46 8.86 -1.17
CA GLY A 81 9.88 10.21 -1.11
C GLY A 81 8.50 10.29 -0.46
N ALA A 82 7.79 9.15 -0.35
CA ALA A 82 6.58 9.03 0.44
C ALA A 82 6.99 8.78 1.89
N GLU A 83 7.30 9.87 2.61
CA GLU A 83 7.77 9.90 4.00
C GLU A 83 7.29 8.67 4.77
N SER A 84 8.25 7.79 5.08
CA SER A 84 8.08 6.81 6.13
C SER A 84 7.46 7.51 7.33
N SER A 85 6.42 6.90 7.88
CA SER A 85 5.83 7.15 9.19
C SER A 85 6.83 7.00 10.36
N SER A 86 8.15 7.17 10.11
CA SER A 86 9.16 7.58 11.08
C SER A 86 8.99 9.04 11.52
N THR A 87 8.01 9.77 10.97
CA THR A 87 7.56 11.07 11.49
C THR A 87 7.18 11.03 12.97
N LYS A 88 6.86 9.86 13.56
CA LYS A 88 6.71 9.76 15.03
C LYS A 88 8.03 9.97 15.78
N GLN A 89 9.11 9.30 15.38
CA GLN A 89 10.42 9.47 16.02
C GLN A 89 11.00 10.87 15.77
N ASN A 90 10.90 11.37 14.53
CA ASN A 90 11.40 12.71 14.19
C ASN A 90 10.61 13.86 14.84
N ASN A 91 9.30 13.68 15.07
CA ASN A 91 8.51 14.69 15.77
C ASN A 91 8.73 14.65 17.28
N GLU A 92 8.92 13.47 17.88
CA GLU A 92 9.25 13.33 19.31
C GLU A 92 10.60 13.98 19.63
N GLU A 93 11.63 13.74 18.81
CA GLU A 93 12.95 14.37 18.99
C GLU A 93 12.90 15.90 18.80
N LYS A 94 12.15 16.40 17.80
CA LYS A 94 11.96 17.84 17.61
C LYS A 94 11.20 18.50 18.76
N LEU A 95 10.18 17.82 19.31
CA LEU A 95 9.40 18.35 20.44
C LEU A 95 10.25 18.40 21.71
N ASP A 96 11.10 17.39 21.95
CA ASP A 96 12.01 17.34 23.08
C ASP A 96 13.08 18.45 23.01
N ILE A 97 13.60 18.75 21.81
CA ILE A 97 14.52 19.88 21.59
C ILE A 97 13.82 21.21 21.88
N LEU A 98 12.63 21.45 21.32
CA LEU A 98 11.87 22.69 21.55
C LEU A 98 11.51 22.89 23.04
N LEU A 99 11.15 21.82 23.75
CA LEU A 99 10.88 21.89 25.19
C LEU A 99 12.13 22.23 25.99
N LYS A 100 13.28 21.68 25.62
CA LYS A 100 14.56 22.00 26.27
C LYS A 100 14.95 23.45 26.06
N ASP A 101 14.81 23.97 24.84
CA ASP A 101 15.13 25.36 24.52
C ASP A 101 14.18 26.33 25.26
N PHE A 102 12.90 25.96 25.40
CA PHE A 102 11.90 26.76 26.13
C PHE A 102 12.25 26.83 27.62
N LEU A 103 12.60 25.70 28.24
CA LEU A 103 12.98 25.62 29.65
C LEU A 103 14.28 26.38 29.96
N ARG A 104 15.15 26.56 28.97
CA ARG A 104 16.37 27.37 29.08
C ARG A 104 16.15 28.85 28.77
N GLY A 105 14.99 29.23 28.23
CA GLY A 105 14.70 30.60 27.79
C GLY A 105 15.45 31.00 26.52
N GLU A 106 15.82 30.02 25.68
CA GLU A 106 16.58 30.21 24.43
C GLU A 106 15.66 30.31 23.19
N LEU A 107 14.36 30.43 23.42
CA LEU A 107 13.28 30.47 22.42
C LEU A 107 12.78 31.88 22.12
#